data_AF-A0A398B2Z4-F1
#
_entry.id   AF-A0A398B2Z4-F1
#
_cell.length_a   1.000
_cell.length_b   1.000
_cell.length_c   1.000
_cell.angle_alpha   90.00
_cell.angle_beta   90.00
_cell.angle_gamma   90.00
#
_symmetry.space_group_name_H-M   'P 1'
#
loop_
_entity.id
_entity.type
_entity.pdbx_description
1 polymer ?
#
loop_
_entity_poly.entity_id
_entity_poly.type
_entity_poly.pdbx_seq_one_letter_code
_entity_poly.pdbx_strand_id
1 'polypeptide(L)'
;MSQPSLPNFTPAITRTWDDGINLLLSLIAMEELGMAHILNAKGEKIQFALGTIPGLTGATTNIADILAVNTSVQSTLDLLIKPEILLNLN
;
A
#
# COMPACT_ATOMS: atom_id res chain seq x y z
N MET A 1 -0.25 9.85 -10.78
CA MET A 1 -0.63 10.03 -9.36
C MET A 1 0.44 10.86 -8.67
N SER A 2 0.08 11.70 -7.69
CA SER A 2 1.03 12.60 -7.01
C SER A 2 1.83 11.83 -5.97
N GLN A 3 3.15 12.05 -5.97
CA GLN A 3 4.04 11.49 -4.96
C GLN A 3 3.87 12.27 -3.65
N PRO A 4 3.80 11.60 -2.49
CA PRO A 4 3.75 12.31 -1.23
C PRO A 4 5.08 13.03 -0.96
N SER A 5 5.00 14.23 -0.38
CA SER A 5 6.16 15.02 0.00
C SER A 5 6.36 14.99 1.52
N LEU A 6 7.60 14.80 1.94
CA LEU A 6 7.99 14.99 3.34
C LEU A 6 7.96 16.49 3.66
N PRO A 7 7.36 16.91 4.78
CA PRO A 7 7.62 18.25 5.29
C PRO A 7 9.13 18.40 5.54
N ASN A 8 9.69 19.55 5.14
CA ASN A 8 11.12 19.82 5.29
C ASN A 8 11.51 19.77 6.78
N PHE A 9 12.53 18.98 7.13
CA PHE A 9 13.03 18.83 8.49
C PHE A 9 14.48 19.29 8.57
N THR A 10 14.70 20.46 9.18
CA THR A 10 16.05 20.85 9.66
C THR A 10 16.12 20.47 11.13
N PRO A 11 17.10 19.67 11.58
CA PRO A 11 17.25 19.33 13.00
C PRO A 11 17.68 20.59 13.77
N ALA A 12 16.71 21.33 14.29
CA ALA A 12 16.93 22.42 15.24
C ALA A 12 16.53 21.93 16.64
N ILE A 13 17.33 22.27 17.65
CA ILE A 13 17.20 21.82 19.05
C ILE A 13 15.88 22.32 19.72
N THR A 14 15.10 23.18 19.04
CA THR A 14 13.87 23.83 19.51
C THR A 14 12.57 23.26 18.90
N ARG A 15 12.43 21.93 18.79
CA ARG A 15 11.16 21.30 18.34
C ARG A 15 10.16 21.17 19.49
N THR A 16 8.89 21.44 19.20
CA THR A 16 7.77 21.24 20.16
C THR A 16 7.19 19.82 20.04
N TRP A 17 6.39 19.42 21.02
CA TRP A 17 5.64 18.16 20.96
C TRP A 17 4.65 18.13 19.78
N ASP A 18 3.99 19.25 19.49
CA ASP A 18 3.04 19.37 18.39
C ASP A 18 3.70 19.15 17.02
N ASP A 19 4.94 19.65 16.86
CA ASP A 19 5.73 19.39 15.67
C ASP A 19 6.03 17.89 15.47
N GLY A 20 6.32 17.19 16.58
CA GLY A 20 6.56 15.74 16.56
C GLY A 20 5.32 14.96 16.15
N ILE A 21 4.15 15.35 16.66
CA ILE A 21 2.85 14.75 16.30
C ILE A 21 2.56 14.97 14.80
N ASN A 22 2.74 16.19 14.30
CA ASN A 22 2.51 16.50 12.88
C ASN A 22 3.44 15.71 11.95
N LEU A 23 4.71 15.53 12.35
CA LEU A 23 5.65 14.70 11.60
C LEU A 23 5.23 13.23 11.60
N LEU A 24 4.84 12.68 12.75
CA LEU A 24 4.38 11.30 12.87
C LEU A 24 3.14 11.05 12.00
N LEU A 25 2.15 11.94 12.05
CA LEU A 25 0.95 11.86 11.21
C LEU A 25 1.28 11.95 9.72
N SER A 26 2.25 12.80 9.34
CA SER A 26 2.71 12.90 7.95
C SER A 26 3.39 11.61 7.48
N LEU A 27 4.16 10.96 8.34
CA LEU A 27 4.82 9.68 8.04
C LEU A 27 3.80 8.55 7.89
N ILE A 28 2.79 8.47 8.78
CA ILE A 28 1.68 7.52 8.66
C ILE A 28 0.94 7.74 7.33
N ALA A 29 0.56 8.99 7.01
CA ALA A 29 -0.11 9.28 5.74
C ALA A 29 0.73 8.89 4.50
N MET A 30 2.05 8.99 4.58
CA MET A 30 2.96 8.53 3.52
C MET A 30 2.98 7.01 3.38
N GLU A 31 3.02 6.29 4.50
CA GLU A 31 2.92 4.84 4.54
C GLU A 31 1.59 4.38 3.92
N GLU A 32 0.46 4.96 4.34
CA GLU A 32 -0.87 4.68 3.80
C GLU A 32 -0.95 4.88 2.28
N LEU A 33 -0.39 5.98 1.76
CA LEU A 33 -0.35 6.23 0.32
C LEU A 33 0.49 5.18 -0.42
N GLY A 34 1.62 4.78 0.14
CA GLY A 34 2.43 3.69 -0.40
C GLY A 34 1.67 2.37 -0.42
N MET A 35 0.96 2.03 0.65
CA MET A 35 0.13 0.84 0.76
C MET A 35 -1.01 0.84 -0.25
N ALA A 36 -1.68 2.00 -0.46
CA ALA A 36 -2.73 2.14 -1.46
C ALA A 36 -2.24 1.82 -2.89
N HIS A 37 -1.01 2.22 -3.24
CA HIS A 37 -0.41 1.87 -4.53
C HIS A 37 -0.15 0.37 -4.67
N ILE A 38 0.37 -0.26 -3.61
CA ILE A 38 0.59 -1.72 -3.60
C ILE A 38 -0.75 -2.44 -3.76
N LEU A 39 -1.78 -2.01 -3.03
CA LEU A 39 -3.12 -2.58 -3.10
C LEU A 39 -3.71 -2.45 -4.50
N ASN A 40 -3.60 -1.27 -5.13
CA ASN A 40 -4.07 -1.06 -6.50
C ASN A 40 -3.34 -1.99 -7.49
N ALA A 41 -2.00 -2.09 -7.39
CA ALA A 41 -1.21 -2.98 -8.24
C ALA A 41 -1.60 -4.46 -8.08
N LYS A 42 -1.97 -4.89 -6.86
CA LYS A 42 -2.50 -6.24 -6.63
C LYS A 42 -3.89 -6.44 -7.22
N GLY A 43 -4.74 -5.42 -7.18
CA GLY A 43 -6.03 -5.40 -7.88
C GLY A 43 -5.85 -5.56 -9.39
N GLU A 44 -4.96 -4.78 -10.00
CA GLU A 44 -4.61 -4.91 -11.42
C GLU A 44 -4.03 -6.29 -11.75
N LYS A 45 -3.22 -6.89 -10.86
CA LYS A 45 -2.71 -8.26 -11.03
C LYS A 45 -3.84 -9.30 -11.08
N ILE A 46 -4.88 -9.16 -10.25
CA ILE A 46 -6.07 -10.03 -10.30
C ILE A 46 -6.84 -9.81 -11.60
N GLN A 47 -7.10 -8.55 -11.95
CA GLN A 47 -7.83 -8.21 -13.19
C GLN A 47 -7.09 -8.73 -14.43
N PHE A 48 -5.77 -8.64 -14.44
CA PHE A 48 -4.93 -9.20 -15.48
C PHE A 48 -5.14 -10.71 -15.56
N ALA A 49 -4.94 -11.44 -14.45
CA ALA A 49 -5.07 -12.89 -14.42
C ALA A 49 -6.46 -13.39 -14.86
N LEU A 50 -7.53 -12.64 -14.56
CA LEU A 50 -8.90 -12.95 -14.97
C LEU A 50 -9.27 -12.42 -16.36
N GLY A 51 -8.40 -11.65 -16.99
CA GLY A 51 -8.66 -11.02 -18.30
C GLY A 51 -9.78 -9.98 -18.28
N THR A 52 -10.02 -9.32 -17.14
CA THR A 52 -11.07 -8.31 -17.02
C THR A 52 -10.60 -6.90 -17.39
N ILE A 53 -9.31 -6.73 -17.74
CA ILE A 53 -8.76 -5.45 -18.19
C ILE A 53 -9.23 -5.16 -19.62
N PRO A 54 -10.01 -4.10 -19.87
CA PRO A 54 -10.49 -3.77 -21.21
C PRO A 54 -9.33 -3.52 -22.18
N GLY A 55 -9.41 -4.11 -23.38
CA GLY A 55 -8.40 -3.93 -24.43
C GLY A 55 -7.10 -4.71 -24.22
N LEU A 56 -7.03 -5.58 -23.20
CA LEU A 56 -5.86 -6.42 -22.94
C LEU A 56 -6.26 -7.90 -22.84
N THR A 57 -5.55 -8.77 -23.57
CA THR A 57 -5.73 -10.22 -23.47
C THR A 57 -4.87 -10.77 -22.33
N GLY A 58 -5.39 -10.68 -21.10
CA GLY A 58 -4.63 -11.04 -19.88
C GLY A 58 -5.01 -12.37 -19.22
N ALA A 59 -6.15 -12.98 -19.59
CA ALA A 59 -6.67 -14.16 -18.89
C ALA A 59 -5.66 -15.31 -18.93
N THR A 60 -5.18 -15.75 -17.76
CA THR A 60 -4.44 -17.01 -17.71
C THR A 60 -5.41 -18.17 -17.99
N THR A 61 -4.95 -19.13 -18.77
CA THR A 61 -5.72 -20.34 -19.12
C THR A 61 -5.56 -21.45 -18.09
N ASN A 62 -4.67 -21.27 -17.10
CA ASN A 62 -4.31 -22.29 -16.13
C ASN A 62 -4.77 -21.91 -14.70
N ILE A 63 -5.58 -22.77 -14.10
CA ILE A 63 -6.09 -22.62 -12.72
C ILE A 63 -4.96 -22.54 -11.70
N ALA A 64 -3.84 -23.25 -11.92
CA ALA A 64 -2.70 -23.22 -11.01
C ALA A 64 -2.09 -21.81 -10.93
N ASP A 65 -2.05 -21.08 -12.05
CA ASP A 65 -1.53 -19.72 -12.10
C ASP A 65 -2.48 -18.75 -11.39
N ILE A 66 -3.81 -18.93 -11.54
CA ILE A 66 -4.82 -18.15 -10.81
C ILE A 66 -4.66 -18.34 -9.30
N LEU A 67 -4.47 -19.59 -8.85
CA LEU A 67 -4.27 -19.88 -7.43
C LEU A 67 -2.96 -19.28 -6.91
N ALA A 68 -1.89 -19.32 -7.70
CA ALA A 68 -0.62 -18.68 -7.35
C ALA A 68 -0.77 -17.15 -7.23
N VAL A 69 -1.53 -16.51 -8.13
CA VAL A 69 -1.88 -15.07 -8.03
C VAL A 69 -2.66 -14.80 -6.75
N ASN A 70 -3.69 -15.59 -6.46
CA ASN A 70 -4.51 -15.45 -5.25
C ASN A 70 -3.66 -15.53 -3.97
N THR A 71 -2.83 -16.58 -3.83
CA THR A 71 -1.92 -16.74 -2.69
C THR A 71 -0.93 -15.58 -2.57
N SER A 72 -0.40 -15.10 -3.70
CA SER A 72 0.51 -13.95 -3.74
C SER A 72 -0.16 -12.65 -3.28
N VAL A 73 -1.44 -12.44 -3.62
CA VAL A 73 -2.21 -11.27 -3.16
C VAL A 73 -2.52 -11.40 -1.67
N GLN A 74 -3.05 -12.55 -1.22
CA GLN A 74 -3.36 -12.80 0.19
C GLN A 74 -2.14 -12.58 1.08
N SER A 75 -1.00 -13.17 0.74
CA SER A 75 0.24 -12.95 1.51
C SER A 75 0.68 -11.49 1.56
N THR A 76 0.35 -10.67 0.55
CA THR A 76 0.66 -9.23 0.62
C THR A 76 -0.32 -8.50 1.54
N LEU A 77 -1.60 -8.83 1.47
CA LEU A 77 -2.62 -8.27 2.37
C LEU A 77 -2.34 -8.62 3.83
N ASP A 78 -1.91 -9.84 4.11
CA ASP A 78 -1.51 -10.30 5.45
C ASP A 78 -0.31 -9.50 6.01
N LEU A 79 0.54 -8.96 5.15
CA LEU A 79 1.65 -8.11 5.56
C LEU A 79 1.18 -6.66 5.77
N LEU A 80 0.33 -6.15 4.89
CA LEU A 80 -0.20 -4.78 4.95
C LEU A 80 -1.15 -4.55 6.14
N ILE A 81 -1.89 -5.57 6.58
CA ILE A 81 -2.84 -5.44 7.71
C ILE A 81 -2.14 -5.34 9.09
N LYS A 82 -0.89 -5.80 9.20
CA LYS A 82 -0.16 -5.82 10.48
C LYS A 82 0.09 -4.43 11.06
N PRO A 83 0.63 -3.45 10.34
CA PRO A 83 0.76 -2.09 10.85
C PRO A 83 -0.60 -1.47 11.19
N GLU A 84 -1.63 -1.71 10.36
CA GLU A 84 -3.00 -1.23 10.62
C GLU A 84 -3.55 -1.72 11.95
N ILE A 85 -3.36 -3.01 12.27
CA ILE A 85 -3.77 -3.55 13.57
C ILE A 85 -3.06 -2.81 14.70
N LEU A 86 -1.76 -2.54 14.58
CA LEU A 86 -1.00 -1.80 15.60
C LEU A 86 -1.49 -0.35 15.76
N LEU A 87 -1.85 0.33 14.67
CA LEU A 87 -2.39 1.69 14.70
C LEU A 87 -3.78 1.75 15.35
N ASN A 88 -4.60 0.71 15.19
CA ASN A 88 -5.96 0.62 15.74
C ASN A 88 -6.04 0.05 17.17
N LEU A 89 -4.92 -0.42 17.74
CA LEU A 89 -4.88 -1.09 19.05
C LEU A 89 -4.88 -0.12 20.25
N ASN A 90 -5.23 1.16 20.07
CA ASN A 90 -5.19 2.18 21.12
C ASN A 90 -6.45 3.05 21.13
#